data_AF-A0A8H7JD73-F1
#
_entry.id   AF-A0A8H7JD73-F1
#
_cell.length_a   1.000
_cell.length_b   1.000
_cell.length_c   1.000
_cell.angle_alpha   90.00
_cell.angle_beta   90.00
_cell.angle_gamma   90.00
#
_symmetry.space_group_name_H-M   'P 1'
#
loop_
_entity.id
_entity.type
_entity.pdbx_description
1 polymer ?
#
loop_
_entity_poly.entity_id
_entity_poly.type
_entity_poly.pdbx_seq_one_letter_code
_entity_poly.pdbx_strand_id
1 'polypeptide(L)'
;MPPKQPSPTSPRDQRPSKLRPASSPVKNTYLLAYNAVSAALWAGVLYKTVTIGAHEVQNARKAGSFFGRNELQSAAAGLASGKVFNELERYTRIVQSLAGLEVLHSLVGIVRAPLITTLMQVASRFLLVWGIAYNFPATTQHSPAYSTMLLAWSFTEVVRYSYFVFTLSGLGVPPLLSFLRYNTFMILYPLGISSECWLVYQAIPAAKLVDERIPYVLWAILAIYVPGSYVLFTHMLKQRKRVQRQAPPAGSAGGYDEAREQRIMKKMRSIKLKQAMEQKNSS
;
A
#
# COMPACT_ATOMS: atom_id res chain seq x y z
N MET A 1 27.19 33.05 -41.73
CA MET A 1 27.11 31.57 -41.77
C MET A 1 25.68 31.16 -41.45
N PRO A 2 24.97 30.45 -42.34
CA PRO A 2 23.65 29.92 -42.02
C PRO A 2 23.76 28.72 -41.04
N PRO A 3 22.75 28.49 -40.18
CA PRO A 3 22.75 27.35 -39.25
C PRO A 3 22.58 26.01 -39.98
N LYS A 4 23.36 25.01 -39.54
CA LYS A 4 23.36 23.62 -40.02
C LYS A 4 21.96 22.99 -39.96
N GLN A 5 21.52 22.38 -41.06
CA GLN A 5 20.35 21.50 -41.09
C GLN A 5 20.62 20.22 -40.26
N PRO A 6 19.63 19.69 -39.53
CA PRO A 6 19.77 18.39 -38.86
C PRO A 6 19.76 17.25 -39.88
N SER A 7 20.71 16.33 -39.73
CA SER A 7 20.87 15.13 -40.55
C SER A 7 19.69 14.16 -40.40
N PRO A 8 19.34 13.40 -41.46
CA PRO A 8 18.25 12.43 -41.42
C PRO A 8 18.58 11.26 -40.49
N THR A 9 17.64 10.92 -39.61
CA THR A 9 17.75 9.81 -38.66
C THR A 9 17.75 8.46 -39.38
N SER A 10 18.71 7.61 -39.01
CA SER A 10 18.92 6.26 -39.54
C SER A 10 17.70 5.33 -39.30
N PRO A 11 17.36 4.38 -40.21
CA PRO A 11 16.15 3.56 -40.13
C PRO A 11 16.13 2.46 -39.06
N ARG A 12 16.98 2.50 -38.03
CA ARG A 12 17.21 1.36 -37.11
C ARG A 12 16.35 1.28 -35.84
N ASP A 13 15.41 2.20 -35.62
CA ASP A 13 14.66 2.28 -34.35
C ASP A 13 13.18 1.89 -34.38
N GLN A 14 12.73 1.14 -35.38
CA GLN A 14 11.39 0.53 -35.38
C GLN A 14 11.43 -0.96 -35.04
N ARG A 15 11.83 -1.29 -33.80
CA ARG A 15 11.46 -2.60 -33.24
C ARG A 15 9.98 -2.56 -32.88
N PRO A 16 9.14 -3.47 -33.40
CA PRO A 16 7.76 -3.55 -32.97
C PRO A 16 7.72 -3.78 -31.46
N SER A 17 7.05 -2.90 -30.72
CA SER A 17 6.78 -3.12 -29.30
C SER A 17 6.07 -4.47 -29.16
N LYS A 18 6.71 -5.46 -28.53
CA LYS A 18 6.07 -6.74 -28.21
C LYS A 18 4.70 -6.45 -27.60
N LEU A 19 3.63 -6.76 -28.35
CA LEU A 19 2.26 -6.67 -27.87
C LEU A 19 2.17 -7.47 -26.57
N ARG A 20 1.74 -6.80 -25.51
CA ARG A 20 1.62 -7.42 -24.18
C ARG A 20 0.63 -8.57 -24.28
N PRO A 21 0.96 -9.79 -23.84
CA PRO A 21 -0.04 -10.85 -23.79
C PRO A 21 -1.19 -10.41 -22.88
N ALA A 22 -2.42 -10.50 -23.40
CA ALA A 22 -3.63 -10.24 -22.64
C ALA A 22 -3.65 -11.17 -21.40
N SER A 23 -3.97 -10.63 -20.23
CA SER A 23 -4.07 -11.47 -19.03
C SER A 23 -5.24 -12.45 -19.17
N SER A 24 -5.03 -13.70 -18.74
CA SER A 24 -6.06 -14.74 -18.76
C SER A 24 -7.30 -14.28 -17.96
N PRO A 25 -8.53 -14.38 -18.51
CA PRO A 25 -9.76 -14.01 -17.81
C PRO A 25 -9.90 -14.69 -16.45
N VAL A 26 -9.56 -15.99 -16.36
CA VAL A 26 -9.61 -16.77 -15.12
C VAL A 26 -8.71 -16.17 -14.04
N LYS A 27 -7.50 -15.76 -14.43
CA LYS A 27 -6.54 -15.12 -13.55
C LYS A 27 -7.04 -13.78 -13.02
N ASN A 28 -7.66 -12.96 -13.88
CA ASN A 28 -8.21 -11.67 -13.46
C ASN A 28 -9.40 -11.87 -12.50
N THR A 29 -10.31 -12.80 -12.78
CA THR A 29 -11.45 -13.12 -11.91
C THR A 29 -11.00 -13.62 -10.54
N TYR A 30 -10.03 -14.54 -10.50
CA TYR A 30 -9.44 -15.02 -9.25
C TYR A 30 -8.83 -13.88 -8.43
N LEU A 31 -7.99 -13.04 -9.05
CA LEU A 31 -7.35 -11.94 -8.35
C LEU A 31 -8.39 -10.90 -7.89
N LEU A 32 -9.42 -10.63 -8.68
CA LEU A 32 -10.51 -9.74 -8.29
C LEU A 32 -11.22 -10.25 -7.04
N ALA A 33 -11.58 -11.55 -7.02
CA ALA A 33 -12.22 -12.17 -5.87
C ALA A 33 -11.31 -12.15 -4.63
N TYR A 34 -10.03 -12.51 -4.79
CA TYR A 34 -9.04 -12.46 -3.72
C TYR A 34 -8.94 -11.06 -3.10
N ASN A 35 -8.75 -10.03 -3.93
CA ASN A 35 -8.64 -8.66 -3.45
C ASN A 35 -9.94 -8.16 -2.81
N ALA A 36 -11.12 -8.54 -3.34
CA ALA A 36 -12.41 -8.17 -2.76
C ALA A 36 -12.62 -8.79 -1.37
N VAL A 37 -12.31 -10.09 -1.22
CA VAL A 37 -12.38 -10.79 0.07
C VAL A 37 -11.39 -10.17 1.05
N SER A 38 -10.13 -9.95 0.65
CA SER A 38 -9.14 -9.31 1.52
C SER A 38 -9.56 -7.89 1.93
N ALA A 39 -10.13 -7.10 1.03
CA ALA A 39 -10.67 -5.78 1.35
C ALA A 39 -11.77 -5.86 2.42
N ALA A 40 -12.72 -6.80 2.27
CA ALA A 40 -13.81 -7.00 3.23
C ALA A 40 -13.29 -7.45 4.61
N LEU A 41 -12.34 -8.39 4.64
CA LEU A 41 -11.75 -8.88 5.89
C LEU A 41 -11.05 -7.76 6.65
N TRP A 42 -10.21 -6.98 5.97
CA TRP A 42 -9.53 -5.83 6.57
C TRP A 42 -10.47 -4.68 6.93
N ALA A 43 -11.57 -4.49 6.18
CA ALA A 43 -12.62 -3.55 6.57
C ALA A 43 -13.28 -3.96 7.89
N GLY A 44 -13.49 -5.26 8.10
CA GLY A 44 -13.93 -5.80 9.39
C GLY A 44 -12.95 -5.51 10.53
N VAL A 45 -11.63 -5.66 10.29
CA VAL A 45 -10.59 -5.30 11.27
C VAL A 45 -10.65 -3.80 11.58
N LEU A 46 -10.72 -2.95 10.54
CA LEU A 46 -10.79 -1.50 10.70
C LEU A 46 -12.02 -1.06 11.50
N TYR A 47 -13.20 -1.56 11.11
CA TYR A 47 -14.46 -1.24 11.75
C TYR A 47 -14.42 -1.55 13.24
N LYS A 48 -14.00 -2.77 13.61
CA LYS A 48 -13.90 -3.19 15.00
C LYS A 48 -12.81 -2.42 15.75
N THR A 49 -11.66 -2.15 15.13
CA THR A 49 -10.57 -1.38 15.76
C THR A 49 -11.04 0.03 16.11
N VAL A 50 -11.73 0.70 15.19
CA VAL A 50 -12.25 2.06 15.38
C VAL A 50 -13.37 2.08 16.42
N THR A 51 -14.35 1.16 16.33
CA THR A 51 -15.50 1.15 17.24
C THR A 51 -15.10 0.81 18.68
N ILE A 52 -14.32 -0.25 18.88
CA ILE A 52 -13.83 -0.64 20.21
C ILE A 52 -12.87 0.43 20.73
N GLY A 53 -11.90 0.86 19.92
CA GLY A 53 -10.92 1.87 20.32
C GLY A 53 -11.57 3.21 20.70
N ALA A 54 -12.54 3.69 19.91
CA ALA A 54 -13.25 4.92 20.21
C ALA A 54 -14.07 4.82 21.50
N HIS A 55 -14.76 3.70 21.71
CA HIS A 55 -15.52 3.44 22.94
C HIS A 55 -14.61 3.48 24.18
N GLU A 56 -13.48 2.77 24.14
CA GLU A 56 -12.55 2.72 25.27
C GLU A 56 -11.85 4.06 25.53
N VAL A 57 -11.52 4.81 24.47
CA VAL A 57 -10.99 6.18 24.59
C VAL A 57 -12.03 7.12 25.21
N GLN A 58 -13.30 7.03 24.80
CA GLN A 58 -14.37 7.84 25.39
C GLN A 58 -14.57 7.49 26.88
N ASN A 59 -14.54 6.21 27.24
CA ASN A 59 -14.65 5.78 28.63
C ASN A 59 -13.45 6.27 29.46
N ALA A 60 -12.24 6.17 28.93
CA ALA A 60 -11.04 6.66 29.58
C ALA A 60 -11.02 8.19 29.72
N ARG A 61 -11.58 8.94 28.77
CA ARG A 61 -11.77 10.40 28.86
C ARG A 61 -12.75 10.80 29.96
N LYS A 62 -13.89 10.11 30.06
CA LYS A 62 -14.86 10.36 31.15
C LYS A 62 -14.22 10.14 32.52
N ALA A 63 -13.45 9.07 32.68
CA ALA A 63 -12.69 8.82 33.90
C ALA A 63 -11.56 9.87 34.08
N GLY A 64 -10.84 10.21 33.02
CA GLY A 64 -9.73 11.17 33.03
C GLY A 64 -10.15 12.58 33.44
N SER A 65 -11.35 13.02 33.03
CA SER A 65 -11.95 14.29 33.45
C SER A 65 -12.15 14.37 34.97
N PHE A 66 -12.31 13.23 35.64
CA PHE A 66 -12.46 13.16 37.09
C PHE A 66 -11.10 13.12 37.81
N PHE A 67 -10.09 12.48 37.20
CA PHE A 67 -8.75 12.29 37.79
C PHE A 67 -7.68 13.26 37.26
N GLY A 68 -8.06 14.34 36.56
CA GLY A 68 -7.14 15.35 36.04
C GLY A 68 -6.17 14.84 34.95
N ARG A 69 -6.51 13.76 34.23
CA ARG A 69 -5.70 13.28 33.09
C ARG A 69 -5.91 14.19 31.89
N ASN A 70 -4.83 14.47 31.15
CA ASN A 70 -4.95 15.18 29.89
C ASN A 70 -5.54 14.28 28.77
N GLU A 71 -5.94 14.90 27.66
CA GLU A 71 -6.56 14.22 26.51
C GLU A 71 -5.68 13.10 25.94
N LEU A 72 -4.38 13.33 25.84
CA LEU A 72 -3.42 12.37 25.30
C LEU A 72 -3.30 11.14 26.20
N GLN A 73 -3.21 11.33 27.52
CA GLN A 73 -3.15 10.26 28.51
C GLN A 73 -4.43 9.44 28.52
N SER A 74 -5.58 10.12 28.41
CA SER A 74 -6.88 9.45 28.33
C SER A 74 -7.02 8.61 27.06
N ALA A 75 -6.56 9.14 25.92
CA ALA A 75 -6.51 8.39 24.67
C ALA A 75 -5.57 7.18 24.75
N ALA A 76 -4.36 7.36 25.28
CA ALA A 76 -3.40 6.28 25.46
C ALA A 76 -3.96 5.19 26.39
N ALA A 77 -4.58 5.57 27.50
CA ALA A 77 -5.21 4.64 28.44
C ALA A 77 -6.36 3.84 27.81
N GLY A 78 -7.22 4.50 27.01
CA GLY A 78 -8.30 3.81 26.30
C GLY A 78 -7.78 2.81 25.26
N LEU A 79 -6.78 3.22 24.47
CA LEU A 79 -6.12 2.34 23.49
C LEU A 79 -5.34 1.17 24.14
N ALA A 80 -4.92 1.35 25.39
CA ALA A 80 -4.23 0.35 26.23
C ALA A 80 -5.18 -0.51 27.09
N SER A 81 -6.50 -0.38 26.93
CA SER A 81 -7.51 -1.13 27.71
C SER A 81 -7.41 -2.65 27.57
N GLY A 82 -6.77 -3.15 26.50
CA GLY A 82 -6.72 -4.58 26.17
C GLY A 82 -7.91 -5.09 25.38
N LYS A 83 -9.02 -4.33 25.28
CA LYS A 83 -10.23 -4.77 24.58
C LYS A 83 -10.00 -4.97 23.08
N VAL A 84 -9.26 -4.07 22.44
CA VAL A 84 -8.91 -4.21 21.02
C VAL A 84 -8.14 -5.52 20.79
N PHE A 85 -7.13 -5.80 21.60
CA PHE A 85 -6.36 -7.05 21.52
C PHE A 85 -7.23 -8.28 21.73
N ASN A 86 -7.98 -8.34 22.83
CA ASN A 86 -8.77 -9.51 23.21
C ASN A 86 -9.79 -9.90 22.13
N GLU A 87 -10.39 -8.91 21.46
CA GLU A 87 -11.41 -9.13 20.42
C GLU A 87 -10.83 -9.37 19.03
N LEU A 88 -9.67 -8.76 18.70
CA LEU A 88 -9.17 -8.71 17.33
C LEU A 88 -7.89 -9.49 17.06
N GLU A 89 -7.16 -9.93 18.08
CA GLU A 89 -5.88 -10.62 17.89
C GLU A 89 -6.04 -11.85 17.00
N ARG A 90 -6.91 -12.78 17.38
CA ARG A 90 -7.13 -14.00 16.62
C ARG A 90 -7.64 -13.73 15.22
N TYR A 91 -8.59 -12.80 15.09
CA TYR A 91 -9.17 -12.45 13.79
C TYR A 91 -8.12 -11.85 12.85
N THR A 92 -7.35 -10.86 13.34
CA THR A 92 -6.28 -10.21 12.58
C THR A 92 -5.19 -11.21 12.21
N ARG A 93 -4.78 -12.10 13.12
CA ARG A 93 -3.75 -13.12 12.84
C ARG A 93 -4.16 -14.03 11.69
N ILE A 94 -5.42 -14.45 11.64
CA ILE A 94 -5.97 -15.25 10.53
C ILE A 94 -5.99 -14.44 9.23
N VAL A 95 -6.53 -13.22 9.26
CA VAL A 95 -6.60 -12.34 8.08
C VAL A 95 -5.20 -12.04 7.53
N GLN A 96 -4.25 -11.74 8.40
CA GLN A 96 -2.86 -11.48 8.04
C GLN A 96 -2.21 -12.73 7.43
N SER A 97 -2.49 -13.92 7.94
CA SER A 97 -1.92 -15.18 7.40
C SER A 97 -2.28 -15.41 5.92
N LEU A 98 -3.44 -14.91 5.47
CA LEU A 98 -3.84 -14.96 4.06
C LEU A 98 -2.94 -14.11 3.14
N ALA A 99 -2.18 -13.16 3.68
CA ALA A 99 -1.18 -12.41 2.92
C ALA A 99 -0.01 -13.29 2.45
N GLY A 100 0.16 -14.49 3.02
CA GLY A 100 1.07 -15.51 2.49
C GLY A 100 0.75 -15.89 1.03
N LEU A 101 -0.53 -15.80 0.63
CA LEU A 101 -0.93 -16.01 -0.76
C LEU A 101 -0.33 -14.96 -1.70
N GLU A 102 -0.08 -13.72 -1.24
CA GLU A 102 0.57 -12.69 -2.07
C GLU A 102 2.01 -13.07 -2.41
N VAL A 103 2.73 -13.68 -1.46
CA VAL A 103 4.09 -14.19 -1.69
C VAL A 103 4.03 -15.30 -2.73
N LEU A 104 3.07 -16.22 -2.61
CA LEU A 104 2.86 -17.29 -3.59
C LEU A 104 2.51 -16.72 -4.97
N HIS A 105 1.61 -15.73 -5.06
CA HIS A 105 1.25 -15.10 -6.34
C HIS A 105 2.45 -14.46 -7.03
N SER A 106 3.34 -13.81 -6.27
CA SER A 106 4.59 -13.25 -6.79
C SER A 106 5.58 -14.34 -7.20
N LEU A 107 5.73 -15.39 -6.39
CA LEU A 107 6.63 -16.52 -6.63
C LEU A 107 6.27 -17.28 -7.91
N VAL A 108 5.00 -17.57 -8.13
CA VAL A 108 4.51 -18.30 -9.31
C VAL A 108 4.25 -17.39 -10.53
N GLY A 109 4.49 -16.08 -10.41
CA GLY A 109 4.32 -15.12 -11.50
C GLY A 109 2.86 -14.78 -11.85
N ILE A 110 1.91 -15.10 -10.97
CA ILE A 110 0.52 -14.62 -11.08
C ILE A 110 0.50 -13.09 -10.97
N VAL A 111 1.28 -12.49 -10.08
CA VAL A 111 1.39 -11.02 -9.98
C VAL A 111 2.81 -10.59 -10.31
N ARG A 112 2.96 -9.50 -11.08
CA ARG A 112 4.27 -8.91 -11.40
C ARG A 112 4.77 -8.00 -10.27
N ALA A 113 4.81 -8.52 -9.05
CA ALA A 113 5.39 -7.82 -7.91
C ALA A 113 6.81 -8.36 -7.62
N PRO A 114 7.77 -7.51 -7.20
CA PRO A 114 9.09 -7.98 -6.81
C PRO A 114 9.00 -8.93 -5.61
N LEU A 115 9.35 -10.22 -5.81
CA LEU A 115 9.19 -11.27 -4.80
C LEU A 115 9.81 -10.92 -3.45
N ILE A 116 11.06 -10.45 -3.44
CA ILE A 116 11.78 -10.12 -2.19
C ILE A 116 11.06 -9.00 -1.43
N THR A 117 10.54 -7.99 -2.14
CA THR A 117 9.79 -6.90 -1.50
C THR A 117 8.48 -7.41 -0.90
N THR A 118 7.73 -8.26 -1.62
CA THR A 118 6.50 -8.87 -1.08
C THR A 118 6.81 -9.76 0.12
N LEU A 119 7.87 -10.57 0.04
CA LEU A 119 8.29 -11.43 1.13
C LEU A 119 8.64 -10.63 2.39
N MET A 120 9.46 -9.57 2.27
CA MET A 120 9.83 -8.74 3.41
C MET A 120 8.61 -8.09 4.08
N GLN A 121 7.66 -7.59 3.28
CA GLN A 121 6.43 -6.96 3.79
C GLN A 121 5.54 -7.96 4.54
N VAL A 122 5.39 -9.17 4.02
CA VAL A 122 4.57 -10.21 4.66
C VAL A 122 5.28 -10.78 5.89
N ALA A 123 6.58 -11.03 5.80
CA ALA A 123 7.39 -11.53 6.91
C ALA A 123 7.44 -10.57 8.09
N SER A 124 7.56 -9.25 7.85
CA SER A 124 7.55 -8.26 8.93
C SER A 124 6.22 -8.28 9.68
N ARG A 125 5.09 -8.38 8.97
CA ARG A 125 3.78 -8.50 9.61
C ARG A 125 3.57 -9.84 10.31
N PHE A 126 4.12 -10.93 9.77
CA PHE A 126 4.09 -12.25 10.42
C PHE A 126 4.87 -12.27 11.73
N LEU A 127 6.02 -11.61 11.77
CA LEU A 127 6.74 -11.39 13.02
C LEU A 127 5.83 -10.75 14.06
N LEU A 128 5.05 -9.72 13.71
CA LEU A 128 4.20 -9.02 14.66
C LEU A 128 2.99 -9.87 15.11
N VAL A 129 2.26 -10.52 14.19
CA VAL A 129 1.04 -11.26 14.59
C VAL A 129 1.34 -12.63 15.21
N TRP A 130 2.37 -13.35 14.72
CA TRP A 130 2.72 -14.67 15.22
C TRP A 130 3.89 -14.62 16.20
N GLY A 131 4.96 -13.90 15.86
CA GLY A 131 6.17 -13.83 16.68
C GLY A 131 6.02 -12.99 17.95
N ILE A 132 5.21 -11.92 17.91
CA ILE A 132 5.06 -10.97 19.02
C ILE A 132 3.69 -11.10 19.70
N ALA A 133 2.60 -10.75 19.01
CA ALA A 133 1.27 -10.67 19.61
C ALA A 133 0.78 -12.02 20.16
N TYR A 134 0.97 -13.10 19.40
CA TYR A 134 0.56 -14.44 19.81
C TYR A 134 1.46 -15.07 20.88
N ASN A 135 2.78 -14.94 20.75
CA ASN A 135 3.74 -15.57 21.68
C ASN A 135 3.95 -14.77 22.98
N PHE A 136 3.81 -13.46 22.93
CA PHE A 136 4.01 -12.56 24.08
C PHE A 136 2.78 -11.68 24.34
N PRO A 137 1.58 -12.26 24.50
CA PRO A 137 0.32 -11.52 24.58
C PRO A 137 0.31 -10.54 25.76
N ALA A 138 0.92 -10.91 26.90
CA ALA A 138 1.01 -10.05 28.09
C ALA A 138 1.73 -8.71 27.82
N THR A 139 2.67 -8.68 26.87
CA THR A 139 3.40 -7.46 26.49
C THR A 139 2.64 -6.60 25.48
N THR A 140 1.75 -7.22 24.70
CA THR A 140 1.05 -6.58 23.57
C THR A 140 -0.35 -6.13 23.94
N GLN A 141 -1.07 -6.90 24.75
CA GLN A 141 -2.49 -6.71 25.07
C GLN A 141 -2.78 -5.30 25.60
N HIS A 142 -2.00 -4.84 26.58
CA HIS A 142 -2.17 -3.54 27.22
C HIS A 142 -1.29 -2.45 26.61
N SER A 143 -0.74 -2.67 25.42
CA SER A 143 0.06 -1.68 24.72
C SER A 143 -0.83 -0.86 23.78
N PRO A 144 -0.85 0.48 23.88
CA PRO A 144 -1.59 1.31 22.92
C PRO A 144 -1.04 1.14 21.49
N ALA A 145 0.20 0.70 21.35
CA ALA A 145 0.85 0.39 20.08
C ALA A 145 0.09 -0.68 19.28
N TYR A 146 -0.52 -1.67 19.93
CA TYR A 146 -1.30 -2.69 19.23
C TYR A 146 -2.51 -2.08 18.50
N SER A 147 -3.26 -1.23 19.21
CA SER A 147 -4.44 -0.55 18.66
C SER A 147 -4.07 0.42 17.54
N THR A 148 -2.99 1.20 17.67
CA THR A 148 -2.54 2.13 16.64
C THR A 148 -1.94 1.42 15.42
N MET A 149 -1.23 0.30 15.63
CA MET A 149 -0.75 -0.58 14.56
C MET A 149 -1.93 -1.12 13.75
N LEU A 150 -2.93 -1.71 14.41
CA LEU A 150 -4.13 -2.24 13.75
C LEU A 150 -4.88 -1.18 12.95
N LEU A 151 -5.01 0.03 13.49
CA LEU A 151 -5.65 1.15 12.80
C LEU A 151 -4.89 1.50 11.51
N ALA A 152 -3.57 1.65 11.61
CA ALA A 152 -2.73 1.97 10.45
C ALA A 152 -2.76 0.85 9.40
N TRP A 153 -2.62 -0.40 9.83
CA TRP A 153 -2.64 -1.57 8.94
C TRP A 153 -3.97 -1.73 8.25
N SER A 154 -5.06 -1.82 9.02
CA SER A 154 -6.38 -2.10 8.44
C SER A 154 -6.82 -1.00 7.47
N PHE A 155 -6.57 0.27 7.78
CA PHE A 155 -6.86 1.35 6.85
C PHE A 155 -6.04 1.24 5.55
N THR A 156 -4.72 1.04 5.67
CA THR A 156 -3.85 0.92 4.48
C THR A 156 -4.21 -0.29 3.61
N GLU A 157 -4.58 -1.41 4.24
CA GLU A 157 -4.98 -2.63 3.55
C GLU A 157 -6.32 -2.49 2.83
N VAL A 158 -7.33 -1.89 3.47
CA VAL A 158 -8.62 -1.60 2.83
C VAL A 158 -8.40 -0.77 1.56
N VAL A 159 -7.59 0.29 1.64
CA VAL A 159 -7.28 1.14 0.48
C VAL A 159 -6.52 0.37 -0.59
N ARG A 160 -5.52 -0.45 -0.21
CA ARG A 160 -4.68 -1.23 -1.13
C ARG A 160 -5.50 -2.24 -1.92
N TYR A 161 -6.27 -3.08 -1.23
CA TYR A 161 -7.07 -4.11 -1.85
C TYR A 161 -8.22 -3.54 -2.67
N SER A 162 -8.91 -2.52 -2.17
CA SER A 162 -9.97 -1.83 -2.93
C SER A 162 -9.40 -1.26 -4.24
N TYR A 163 -8.22 -0.63 -4.19
CA TYR A 163 -7.58 -0.10 -5.40
C TYR A 163 -7.28 -1.22 -6.42
N PHE A 164 -6.84 -2.39 -5.96
CA PHE A 164 -6.61 -3.53 -6.84
C PHE A 164 -7.91 -4.09 -7.43
N VAL A 165 -9.01 -4.12 -6.67
CA VAL A 165 -10.34 -4.50 -7.20
C VAL A 165 -10.74 -3.59 -8.36
N PHE A 166 -10.69 -2.27 -8.19
CA PHE A 166 -11.04 -1.32 -9.26
C PHE A 166 -10.07 -1.35 -10.44
N THR A 167 -8.78 -1.61 -10.18
CA THR A 167 -7.79 -1.75 -11.26
C THR A 167 -8.05 -3.01 -12.10
N LEU A 168 -8.43 -4.11 -11.47
CA LEU A 168 -8.67 -5.40 -12.12
C LEU A 168 -10.06 -5.48 -12.79
N SER A 169 -11.06 -4.74 -12.29
CA SER A 169 -12.40 -4.74 -12.87
C SER A 169 -12.48 -4.00 -14.22
N GLY A 170 -11.49 -3.16 -14.54
CA GLY A 170 -11.49 -2.36 -15.76
C GLY A 170 -12.44 -1.15 -15.74
N LEU A 171 -13.15 -0.93 -14.63
CA LEU A 171 -14.10 0.19 -14.46
C LEU A 171 -13.42 1.54 -14.20
N GLY A 172 -12.09 1.53 -14.04
CA GLY A 172 -11.32 2.69 -13.60
C GLY A 172 -11.32 2.83 -12.07
N VAL A 173 -10.30 3.51 -11.55
CA VAL A 173 -10.12 3.71 -10.11
C VAL A 173 -10.73 5.05 -9.69
N PRO A 174 -11.62 5.09 -8.68
CA PRO A 174 -12.16 6.34 -8.16
C PRO A 174 -11.06 7.33 -7.75
N PRO A 175 -11.21 8.65 -8.02
CA PRO A 175 -10.20 9.65 -7.67
C PRO A 175 -9.86 9.68 -6.18
N LEU A 176 -10.86 9.56 -5.32
CA LEU A 176 -10.67 9.50 -3.87
C LEU A 176 -9.79 8.31 -3.45
N LEU A 177 -10.02 7.13 -4.03
CA LEU A 177 -9.26 5.93 -3.69
C LEU A 177 -7.80 6.04 -4.15
N SER A 178 -7.58 6.62 -5.32
CA SER A 178 -6.23 6.96 -5.79
C SER A 178 -5.56 7.98 -4.87
N PHE A 179 -6.27 9.03 -4.46
CA PHE A 179 -5.78 10.03 -3.52
C PHE A 179 -5.38 9.38 -2.19
N LEU A 180 -6.24 8.56 -1.60
CA LEU A 180 -5.97 7.87 -0.34
C LEU A 180 -4.71 6.98 -0.46
N ARG A 181 -4.60 6.18 -1.53
CA ARG A 181 -3.46 5.29 -1.76
C ARG A 181 -2.11 6.03 -1.79
N TYR A 182 -2.07 7.23 -2.37
CA TYR A 182 -0.83 7.98 -2.56
C TYR A 182 -0.59 9.08 -1.53
N ASN A 183 -1.46 9.28 -0.53
CA ASN A 183 -1.27 10.31 0.50
C ASN A 183 -1.35 9.79 1.94
N THR A 184 -2.15 8.77 2.21
CA THR A 184 -2.39 8.29 3.58
C THR A 184 -1.12 7.73 4.24
N PHE A 185 -0.18 7.20 3.45
CA PHE A 185 1.10 6.73 3.96
C PHE A 185 1.89 7.81 4.71
N MET A 186 1.69 9.10 4.43
CA MET A 186 2.43 10.18 5.11
C MET A 186 2.16 10.21 6.61
N ILE A 187 0.98 9.76 7.03
CA ILE A 187 0.56 9.70 8.44
C ILE A 187 0.59 8.25 8.95
N LEU A 188 -0.02 7.34 8.19
CA LEU A 188 -0.21 5.96 8.63
C LEU A 188 1.08 5.15 8.65
N TYR A 189 2.04 5.47 7.78
CA TYR A 189 3.30 4.73 7.76
C TYR A 189 4.16 5.00 9.00
N PRO A 190 4.44 6.26 9.39
CA PRO A 190 5.11 6.53 10.67
C PRO A 190 4.35 5.94 11.86
N LEU A 191 3.02 6.06 11.89
CA LEU A 191 2.20 5.50 12.96
C LEU A 191 2.36 3.98 13.05
N GLY A 192 2.26 3.28 11.91
CA GLY A 192 2.40 1.83 11.83
C GLY A 192 3.79 1.37 12.28
N ILE A 193 4.85 1.85 11.62
CA ILE A 193 6.23 1.44 11.93
C ILE A 193 6.61 1.74 13.39
N SER A 194 6.23 2.91 13.92
CA SER A 194 6.53 3.24 15.32
C SER A 194 5.83 2.29 16.27
N SER A 195 4.58 1.92 15.97
CA SER A 195 3.82 0.97 16.77
C SER A 195 4.42 -0.44 16.72
N GLU A 196 4.84 -0.89 15.54
CA GLU A 196 5.48 -2.20 15.35
C GLU A 196 6.79 -2.31 16.12
N CYS A 197 7.67 -1.31 15.99
CA CYS A 197 8.93 -1.25 16.73
C CYS A 197 8.69 -1.23 18.24
N TRP A 198 7.67 -0.51 18.71
CA TRP A 198 7.31 -0.48 20.13
C TRP A 198 6.89 -1.86 20.63
N LEU A 199 6.03 -2.58 19.91
CA LEU A 199 5.62 -3.93 20.29
C LEU A 199 6.79 -4.92 20.32
N VAL A 200 7.66 -4.88 19.30
CA VAL A 200 8.86 -5.72 19.26
C VAL A 200 9.76 -5.42 20.46
N TYR A 201 9.98 -4.14 20.77
CA TYR A 201 10.79 -3.73 21.92
C TYR A 201 10.19 -4.20 23.25
N GLN A 202 8.88 -4.06 23.45
CA GLN A 202 8.19 -4.50 24.67
C GLN A 202 8.23 -6.02 24.87
N ALA A 203 8.34 -6.80 23.80
CA ALA A 203 8.44 -8.24 23.88
C ALA A 203 9.83 -8.75 24.33
N ILE A 204 10.89 -7.93 24.21
CA ILE A 204 12.28 -8.37 24.47
C ILE A 204 12.47 -8.95 25.89
N PRO A 205 12.01 -8.30 26.98
CA PRO A 205 12.16 -8.85 28.33
C PRO A 205 11.44 -10.19 28.50
N ALA A 206 10.24 -10.33 27.94
CA ALA A 206 9.48 -11.58 27.99
C ALA A 206 10.14 -12.68 27.13
N ALA A 207 10.67 -12.33 25.97
CA ALA A 207 11.38 -13.24 25.08
C ALA A 207 12.66 -13.80 25.73
N LYS A 208 13.36 -13.00 26.53
CA LYS A 208 14.55 -13.44 27.28
C LYS A 208 14.25 -14.59 28.25
N LEU A 209 13.03 -14.63 28.80
CA LEU A 209 12.60 -15.69 29.72
C LEU A 209 12.32 -17.02 29.00
N VAL A 210 12.10 -16.98 27.68
CA VAL A 210 11.88 -18.17 26.85
C VAL A 210 13.20 -18.74 26.36
N ASP A 211 14.06 -17.88 25.80
CA ASP A 211 15.41 -18.25 25.35
C ASP A 211 16.27 -16.98 25.32
N GLU A 212 17.48 -17.06 25.90
CA GLU A 212 18.43 -15.94 25.97
C GLU A 212 18.87 -15.42 24.59
N ARG A 213 18.74 -16.23 23.54
CA ARG A 213 19.12 -15.89 22.16
C ARG A 213 18.08 -15.02 21.45
N ILE A 214 16.79 -15.18 21.75
CA ILE A 214 15.69 -14.48 21.07
C ILE A 214 15.81 -12.95 21.21
N PRO A 215 16.14 -12.38 22.39
CA PRO A 215 16.41 -10.95 22.53
C PRO A 215 17.40 -10.39 21.53
N TYR A 216 18.51 -11.08 21.26
CA TYR A 216 19.51 -10.63 20.28
C TYR A 216 18.94 -10.59 18.86
N VAL A 217 18.10 -11.58 18.51
CA VAL A 217 17.39 -11.61 17.22
C VAL A 217 16.41 -10.44 17.11
N LEU A 218 15.62 -10.15 18.16
CA LEU A 218 14.69 -9.03 18.16
C LEU A 218 15.41 -7.67 18.08
N TRP A 219 16.54 -7.52 18.77
CA TRP A 219 17.40 -6.33 18.65
C TRP A 219 17.97 -6.18 17.24
N ALA A 220 18.46 -7.26 16.63
CA ALA A 220 18.95 -7.25 15.25
C ALA A 220 17.82 -6.88 14.27
N ILE A 221 16.61 -7.41 14.46
CA ILE A 221 15.44 -7.03 13.68
C ILE A 221 15.17 -5.53 13.82
N LEU A 222 15.11 -4.98 15.03
CA LEU A 222 14.91 -3.53 15.23
C LEU A 222 16.00 -2.70 14.53
N ALA A 223 17.25 -3.11 14.63
CA ALA A 223 18.39 -2.44 14.00
C ALA A 223 18.29 -2.40 12.46
N ILE A 224 17.73 -3.44 11.84
CA ILE A 224 17.49 -3.48 10.39
C ILE A 224 16.18 -2.76 10.02
N TYR A 225 15.15 -2.91 10.86
CA TYR A 225 13.81 -2.47 10.55
C TYR A 225 13.70 -0.95 10.49
N VAL A 226 14.34 -0.25 11.43
CA VAL A 226 14.30 1.22 11.48
C VAL A 226 14.94 1.86 10.22
N PRO A 227 16.18 1.54 9.81
CA PRO A 227 16.76 2.05 8.55
C PRO A 227 15.98 1.60 7.31
N GLY A 228 15.55 0.33 7.26
CA GLY A 228 14.75 -0.18 6.15
C GLY A 228 13.44 0.59 5.97
N SER A 229 12.81 0.98 7.07
CA SER A 229 11.58 1.75 7.04
C SER A 229 11.77 3.15 6.42
N TYR A 230 12.89 3.82 6.68
CA TYR A 230 13.23 5.10 6.09
C TYR A 230 13.41 4.99 4.57
N VAL A 231 14.15 3.99 4.12
CA VAL A 231 14.36 3.73 2.69
C VAL A 231 13.02 3.55 1.98
N LEU A 232 12.15 2.67 2.50
CA LEU A 232 10.84 2.43 1.90
C LEU A 232 9.94 3.69 1.89
N PHE A 233 9.98 4.51 2.95
CA PHE A 233 9.25 5.78 2.99
C PHE A 233 9.70 6.74 1.88
N THR A 234 11.01 6.90 1.68
CA THR A 234 11.53 7.75 0.60
C THR A 234 11.16 7.23 -0.79
N HIS A 235 11.08 5.91 -0.97
CA HIS A 235 10.57 5.31 -2.21
C HIS A 235 9.10 5.66 -2.46
N MET A 236 8.24 5.60 -1.45
CA MET A 236 6.82 6.00 -1.60
C MET A 236 6.67 7.48 -1.93
N LEU A 237 7.50 8.37 -1.36
CA LEU A 237 7.53 9.79 -1.75
C LEU A 237 7.88 9.97 -3.23
N LYS A 238 8.85 9.21 -3.75
CA LYS A 238 9.19 9.22 -5.18
C LYS A 238 8.04 8.71 -6.04
N GLN A 239 7.36 7.64 -5.62
CA GLN A 239 6.18 7.10 -6.32
C GLN A 239 5.05 8.14 -6.38
N ARG A 240 4.74 8.81 -5.27
CA ARG A 240 3.73 9.88 -5.22
C ARG A 240 4.06 11.01 -6.20
N LYS A 241 5.29 11.54 -6.17
CA LYS A 241 5.72 12.59 -7.10
C LYS A 241 5.57 12.17 -8.56
N ARG A 242 5.86 10.91 -8.88
CA ARG A 242 5.68 10.37 -10.24
C ARG A 242 4.22 10.37 -10.68
N VAL A 243 3.31 9.93 -9.82
CA VAL A 243 1.86 9.92 -10.11
C VAL A 243 1.33 11.34 -10.28
N GLN A 244 1.75 12.27 -9.43
CA GLN A 244 1.35 13.68 -9.52
C GLN A 244 1.82 14.35 -10.82
N ARG A 245 3.01 14.01 -11.32
CA ARG A 245 3.51 14.49 -12.62
C ARG A 245 2.73 13.93 -13.81
N GLN A 246 2.05 12.80 -13.64
CA GLN A 246 1.27 12.15 -14.69
C GLN A 246 -0.21 12.57 -14.66
N ALA A 247 -0.66 13.24 -13.60
CA ALA A 247 -1.99 13.82 -13.54
C ALA A 247 -2.06 15.06 -14.45
N PRO A 248 -3.11 15.22 -15.27
CA PRO A 248 -3.32 16.45 -16.02
C PRO A 248 -3.37 17.65 -15.06
N PRO A 249 -2.76 18.80 -15.40
CA PRO A 249 -2.85 19.98 -14.56
C PRO A 249 -4.32 20.35 -14.31
N ALA A 250 -4.66 20.62 -13.04
CA ALA A 250 -5.99 21.05 -12.64
C ALA A 250 -6.36 22.33 -13.43
N GLY A 251 -7.40 22.23 -14.27
CA GLY A 251 -7.80 23.27 -15.23
C GLY A 251 -7.68 22.89 -16.70
N SER A 252 -7.17 21.70 -17.04
CA SER A 252 -6.90 21.30 -18.44
C SER A 252 -7.89 20.31 -19.05
N ALA A 253 -9.00 19.98 -18.38
CA ALA A 253 -9.97 18.99 -18.88
C ALA A 253 -10.55 19.35 -20.26
N GLY A 254 -10.63 20.64 -20.61
CA GLY A 254 -11.02 21.07 -21.97
C GLY A 254 -9.87 21.10 -22.98
N GLY A 255 -8.68 21.57 -22.59
CA GLY A 255 -7.56 21.80 -23.53
C GLY A 255 -6.74 20.55 -23.87
N TYR A 256 -6.73 19.53 -23.00
CA TYR A 256 -5.96 18.30 -23.25
C TYR A 256 -6.60 17.43 -24.34
N ASP A 257 -7.93 17.40 -24.41
CA ASP A 257 -8.64 16.66 -25.47
C ASP A 257 -8.53 17.39 -26.81
N GLU A 258 -8.70 18.71 -26.88
CA GLU A 258 -8.49 19.48 -28.11
C GLU A 258 -7.06 19.34 -28.66
N ALA A 259 -6.04 19.47 -27.81
CA ALA A 259 -4.65 19.33 -28.25
C ALA A 259 -4.33 17.89 -28.73
N ARG A 260 -4.98 16.88 -28.13
CA ARG A 260 -4.87 15.47 -28.53
C ARG A 260 -5.59 15.20 -29.84
N GLU A 261 -6.80 15.74 -30.01
CA GLU A 261 -7.58 15.67 -31.25
C GLU A 261 -6.86 16.37 -32.40
N GLN A 262 -6.32 17.57 -32.18
CA GLN A 262 -5.54 18.29 -33.19
C GLN A 262 -4.30 17.50 -33.62
N ARG A 263 -3.61 16.82 -32.69
CA ARG A 263 -2.47 15.94 -33.02
C ARG A 263 -2.92 14.71 -33.82
N ILE A 264 -4.04 14.10 -33.47
CA ILE A 264 -4.61 12.96 -34.20
C ILE A 264 -5.03 13.38 -35.62
N MET A 265 -5.73 14.51 -35.76
CA MET A 265 -6.16 15.08 -37.04
C MET A 265 -4.97 15.45 -37.93
N LYS A 266 -3.94 16.07 -37.37
CA LYS A 266 -2.71 16.39 -38.11
C LYS A 266 -1.99 15.13 -38.59
N LYS A 267 -1.99 14.06 -37.79
CA LYS A 267 -1.42 12.77 -38.16
C LYS A 267 -2.25 12.04 -39.21
N MET A 268 -3.58 12.11 -39.15
CA MET A 268 -4.46 11.55 -40.19
C MET A 268 -4.32 12.29 -41.52
N ARG A 269 -4.23 13.63 -41.50
CA ARG A 269 -3.99 14.43 -42.71
C ARG A 269 -2.65 14.11 -43.35
N SER A 270 -1.59 13.93 -42.56
CA SER A 270 -0.28 13.57 -43.12
C SER A 270 -0.24 12.16 -43.70
N ILE A 271 -0.96 11.20 -43.11
CA ILE A 271 -1.10 9.85 -43.66
C ILE A 271 -1.87 9.88 -44.98
N LYS A 272 -3.00 10.59 -45.05
CA LYS A 272 -3.78 10.75 -46.29
C LYS A 272 -2.97 11.40 -47.40
N LEU A 273 -2.17 12.43 -47.08
CA LEU A 273 -1.28 13.08 -48.05
C LEU A 273 -0.21 12.11 -48.58
N LYS A 274 0.39 11.29 -47.71
CA LYS A 274 1.38 10.29 -48.12
C LYS A 274 0.77 9.23 -49.03
N GLN A 275 -0.41 8.71 -48.70
CA GLN A 275 -1.12 7.73 -49.51
C GLN A 275 -1.52 8.29 -50.89
N ALA A 276 -1.96 9.55 -50.95
CA ALA A 276 -2.28 10.21 -52.22
C ALA A 276 -1.03 10.45 -53.09
N MET A 277 0.11 10.77 -52.48
CA MET A 277 1.39 10.92 -53.20
C MET A 277 1.92 9.57 -53.69
N GLU A 278 1.77 8.51 -52.91
CA GLU A 278 2.13 7.14 -53.32
C GLU A 278 1.27 6.66 -54.49
N GLN A 279 -0.05 6.89 -54.46
CA GLN A 279 -0.95 6.55 -55.58
C GLN A 279 -0.62 7.32 -56.87
N LYS A 280 -0.19 8.59 -56.75
CA LYS A 280 0.18 9.42 -57.90
C LYS A 280 1.53 9.04 -58.52
N ASN A 281 2.41 8.39 -57.76
CA ASN A 281 3.70 7.90 -58.26
C ASN A 281 3.64 6.47 -58.81
N SER A 282 2.52 5.76 -58.61
CA SER A 282 2.27 4.41 -59.13
C SER A 282 1.35 4.38 -60.37
N SER A 283 0.96 5.54 -60.89
CA SER A 283 0.20 5.75 -62.13
C SER A 283 1.06 6.52 -63.13
#